data_AF-Q8J209-F1
#
_entry.id   AF-Q8J209-F1
#
_cell.length_a   1.000
_cell.length_b   1.000
_cell.length_c   1.000
_cell.angle_alpha   90.00
_cell.angle_beta   90.00
_cell.angle_gamma   90.00
#
_symmetry.space_group_name_H-M   'P 1'
#
loop_
_entity.id
_entity.type
_entity.pdbx_description
1 polymer ?
#
loop_
_entity_poly.entity_id
_entity_poly.type
_entity_poly.pdbx_seq_one_letter_code
_entity_poly.pdbx_strand_id
1 'polypeptide(L)'
;GLLDAVPSQLIALPSFTRTSTCPYPRCKSTTVFESGRDFRRHYRQHFKRFFCRYSECPQSAQDLQEVGTKGFATRKDRARHESKHKPTVRCPWHDQEGQQCLRVFSRVDNMRDHYRRIHKG
;
A
#
# COMPACT_ATOMS: atom_id res chain seq x y z
N GLY A 1 -16.38 15.97 3.66
CA GLY A 1 -15.97 16.69 2.45
C GLY A 1 -15.53 15.68 1.41
N LEU A 2 -16.32 15.55 0.35
CA LEU A 2 -16.28 14.48 -0.65
C LEU A 2 -15.23 14.78 -1.74
N LEU A 3 -13.96 14.51 -1.47
CA LEU A 3 -12.92 14.49 -2.51
C LEU A 3 -12.72 13.04 -2.94
N ASP A 4 -13.78 12.42 -3.47
CA ASP A 4 -13.70 11.04 -3.93
C ASP A 4 -12.80 10.98 -5.17
N ALA A 5 -11.69 10.27 -4.98
CA ALA A 5 -10.69 9.83 -5.95
C ALA A 5 -11.20 9.80 -7.40
N VAL A 6 -10.46 10.44 -8.32
CA VAL A 6 -10.70 10.33 -9.77
C VAL A 6 -10.94 8.85 -10.13
N PRO A 7 -12.10 8.49 -10.71
CA PRO A 7 -12.43 7.11 -11.05
C PRO A 7 -11.36 6.45 -11.95
N SER A 8 -11.10 5.16 -11.76
CA SER A 8 -10.12 4.38 -12.55
C SER A 8 -10.38 4.39 -14.05
N GLN A 9 -11.62 4.65 -14.43
CA GLN A 9 -12.07 4.70 -15.81
C GLN A 9 -11.63 6.00 -16.50
N LEU A 10 -11.34 7.07 -15.76
CA LEU A 10 -10.92 8.35 -16.32
C LEU A 10 -9.39 8.47 -16.48
N ILE A 11 -8.62 7.48 -16.01
CA ILE A 11 -7.17 7.44 -16.25
C ILE A 11 -6.97 7.02 -17.71
N ALA A 12 -6.51 7.95 -18.55
CA ALA A 12 -6.09 7.64 -19.90
C ALA A 12 -4.93 6.63 -19.86
N LEU A 13 -5.11 5.48 -20.51
CA LEU A 13 -4.10 4.43 -20.55
C LEU A 13 -3.41 4.43 -21.91
N PRO A 14 -2.08 4.38 -21.96
CA PRO A 14 -1.36 4.21 -23.22
C PRO A 14 -1.80 2.94 -23.92
N SER A 15 -1.92 3.01 -25.25
CA SER A 15 -2.21 1.84 -26.08
C SER A 15 -1.06 0.84 -25.94
N PHE A 16 -1.39 -0.42 -25.70
CA PHE A 16 -0.42 -1.50 -25.60
C PHE A 16 -0.51 -2.33 -26.89
N THR A 17 0.41 -2.06 -27.82
CA THR A 17 0.44 -2.69 -29.15
C THR A 17 1.50 -3.78 -29.28
N ARG A 18 2.54 -3.72 -28.46
CA ARG A 18 3.64 -4.69 -28.40
C ARG A 18 4.23 -4.73 -27.00
N THR A 19 4.97 -5.80 -26.73
CA THR A 19 5.80 -5.95 -25.54
C THR A 19 6.64 -4.69 -25.31
N SER A 20 6.50 -4.07 -24.14
CA SER A 20 7.06 -2.75 -23.86
C SER A 20 7.27 -2.51 -22.36
N THR A 21 8.18 -1.60 -22.05
CA THR A 21 8.40 -1.09 -20.69
C THR A 21 7.39 0.02 -20.36
N CYS A 22 7.30 0.42 -19.09
CA CYS A 22 6.40 1.48 -18.69
C CYS A 22 6.87 2.85 -19.23
N PRO A 23 6.04 3.58 -20.01
CA PRO A 23 6.42 4.88 -20.55
C PRO A 23 6.22 6.04 -19.55
N TYR A 24 5.78 5.76 -18.31
CA TYR A 24 5.51 6.80 -17.33
C TYR A 24 6.82 7.54 -16.97
N PRO A 25 6.83 8.89 -16.94
CA PRO A 25 8.04 9.65 -16.64
C PRO A 25 8.68 9.20 -15.33
N ARG A 26 9.99 8.91 -15.37
CA ARG A 26 10.78 8.45 -14.21
C ARG A 26 10.26 7.17 -13.56
N CYS A 27 9.53 6.34 -14.28
CA CYS A 27 9.18 5.00 -13.79
C CYS A 27 10.46 4.19 -13.55
N LYS A 28 10.61 3.64 -12.34
CA LYS A 28 11.78 2.82 -11.96
C LYS A 28 11.60 1.32 -12.29
N SER A 29 10.47 0.93 -12.87
CA SER A 29 10.23 -0.46 -13.22
C SER A 29 11.06 -0.83 -14.45
N THR A 30 11.88 -1.87 -14.30
CA THR A 30 12.63 -2.51 -15.39
C THR A 30 11.83 -3.64 -16.06
N THR A 31 10.59 -3.87 -15.62
CA THR A 31 9.74 -4.95 -16.14
C THR A 31 9.35 -4.67 -17.57
N VAL A 32 9.59 -5.65 -18.43
CA VAL A 32 9.06 -5.70 -19.79
C VAL A 32 7.71 -6.41 -19.72
N PHE A 33 6.63 -5.71 -20.09
CA PHE A 33 5.28 -6.26 -20.03
C PHE A 33 4.95 -6.95 -21.35
N GLU A 34 4.56 -8.22 -21.29
CA GLU A 34 4.09 -9.00 -22.44
C GLU A 34 2.57 -8.91 -22.60
N SER A 35 1.86 -8.58 -21.51
CA SER A 35 0.41 -8.50 -21.45
C SER A 35 -0.07 -7.07 -21.20
N GLY A 36 -1.00 -6.60 -22.05
CA GLY A 36 -1.65 -5.31 -21.87
C GLY A 36 -2.42 -5.19 -20.55
N ARG A 37 -2.90 -6.31 -19.98
CA ARG A 37 -3.58 -6.32 -18.66
C ARG A 37 -2.60 -5.92 -17.56
N ASP A 38 -1.43 -6.55 -17.51
CA ASP A 38 -0.42 -6.31 -16.49
C ASP A 38 0.21 -4.94 -16.65
N PHE A 39 0.46 -4.53 -17.90
CA PHE A 39 0.87 -3.16 -18.23
C PHE A 39 -0.11 -2.12 -17.71
N ARG A 40 -1.40 -2.24 -18.04
CA ARG A 40 -2.43 -1.30 -17.56
C ARG A 40 -2.57 -1.32 -16.05
N ARG A 41 -2.46 -2.50 -15.42
CA ARG A 41 -2.47 -2.63 -13.95
C ARG A 41 -1.30 -1.85 -13.34
N HIS A 42 -0.09 -2.03 -13.87
CA HIS A 42 1.10 -1.31 -13.43
C HIS A 42 0.96 0.20 -13.68
N TYR A 43 0.56 0.62 -14.88
CA TYR A 43 0.47 2.04 -15.24
C TYR A 43 -0.48 2.81 -14.32
N ARG A 44 -1.61 2.20 -13.94
CA ARG A 44 -2.55 2.79 -12.96
C ARG A 44 -1.94 3.01 -11.57
N GLN A 45 -0.85 2.33 -11.22
CA GLN A 45 -0.20 2.50 -9.91
C GLN A 45 0.50 3.85 -9.77
N HIS A 46 0.81 4.53 -10.87
CA HIS A 46 1.42 5.87 -10.86
C HIS A 46 0.43 6.95 -10.39
N PHE A 47 -0.87 6.72 -10.56
CA PHE A 47 -1.91 7.68 -10.20
C PHE A 47 -2.38 7.43 -8.77
N LYS A 48 -1.82 8.20 -7.83
CA LYS A 48 -2.23 8.18 -6.43
C LYS A 48 -3.48 9.04 -6.25
N ARG A 49 -4.49 8.49 -5.59
CA ARG A 49 -5.81 9.12 -5.47
C ARG A 49 -6.56 8.76 -4.19
N PHE A 50 -6.03 7.78 -3.44
CA PHE A 50 -6.53 7.45 -2.12
C PHE A 50 -5.54 7.97 -1.11
N PHE A 51 -5.93 8.96 -0.32
CA PHE A 51 -5.05 9.60 0.67
C PHE A 51 -5.38 9.09 2.07
N CYS A 52 -4.36 9.02 2.92
CA CYS A 52 -4.53 8.63 4.31
C CYS A 52 -5.53 9.56 5.00
N ARG A 53 -6.40 9.02 5.85
CA ARG A 53 -7.40 9.79 6.58
C ARG A 53 -6.88 10.49 7.84
N TYR A 54 -5.66 10.18 8.27
CA TYR A 54 -5.01 10.80 9.42
C TYR A 54 -4.37 12.12 9.01
N SER A 55 -4.85 13.24 9.53
CA SER A 55 -4.42 14.61 9.13
C SER A 55 -2.91 14.81 9.20
N GLU A 56 -2.28 14.34 10.27
CA GLU A 56 -0.85 14.42 10.56
C GLU A 56 0.00 13.46 9.74
N CYS A 57 -0.61 12.58 8.95
CA CYS A 57 0.12 11.63 8.14
C CYS A 57 0.66 12.31 6.86
N PRO A 58 1.96 12.15 6.51
CA PRO A 58 2.50 12.69 5.25
C PRO A 58 1.78 12.20 3.98
N GLN A 59 1.06 11.07 4.07
CA GLN A 59 0.27 10.48 2.98
C GLN A 59 -1.18 10.99 2.94
N SER A 60 -1.56 11.93 3.81
CA SER A 60 -2.88 12.56 3.84
C SER A 60 -2.97 13.77 2.92
N ALA A 61 -1.84 14.44 2.67
CA ALA A 61 -1.79 15.67 1.88
C ALA A 61 -2.04 15.41 0.39
N GLN A 62 -2.95 16.21 -0.17
CA GLN A 62 -3.15 16.38 -1.61
C GLN A 62 -2.33 17.56 -2.15
N ASP A 63 -1.16 17.86 -1.56
CA ASP A 63 -0.37 19.01 -1.99
C ASP A 63 -0.03 18.86 -3.48
N LEU A 64 -0.60 19.76 -4.28
CA LEU A 64 -0.48 19.80 -5.73
C LEU A 64 0.96 19.99 -6.20
N GLN A 65 1.87 20.36 -5.30
CA GLN A 65 3.28 20.60 -5.61
C GLN A 65 4.10 19.30 -5.68
N GLU A 66 3.60 18.19 -5.13
CA GLU A 66 4.23 16.86 -5.23
C GLU A 66 3.29 15.82 -5.85
N VAL A 67 2.89 16.06 -7.10
CA VAL A 67 2.03 15.14 -7.85
C VAL A 67 2.72 13.78 -8.00
N GLY A 68 2.26 12.78 -7.22
CA GLY A 68 2.64 11.37 -7.36
C GLY A 68 3.44 10.74 -6.21
N THR A 69 3.93 11.51 -5.24
CA THR A 69 4.69 10.96 -4.08
C THR A 69 3.79 10.59 -2.89
N LYS A 70 2.66 11.29 -2.76
CA LYS A 70 1.70 11.13 -1.65
C LYS A 70 0.48 10.34 -2.09
N GLY A 71 -0.05 9.52 -1.19
CA GLY A 71 -1.24 8.73 -1.37
C GLY A 71 -1.01 7.37 -2.03
N PHE A 72 -2.11 6.68 -2.29
CA PHE A 72 -2.15 5.29 -2.72
C PHE A 72 -2.94 5.15 -4.03
N ALA A 73 -2.54 4.15 -4.83
CA ALA A 73 -3.21 3.84 -6.08
C ALA A 73 -4.54 3.11 -5.88
N THR A 74 -4.69 2.41 -4.75
CA THR A 74 -5.88 1.61 -4.41
C THR A 74 -6.37 1.88 -2.98
N ARG A 75 -7.69 1.71 -2.75
CA ARG A 75 -8.29 1.76 -1.40
C ARG A 75 -7.67 0.72 -0.45
N LYS A 76 -7.35 -0.46 -0.98
CA LYS A 76 -6.74 -1.57 -0.23
C LYS A 76 -5.37 -1.17 0.33
N ASP A 77 -4.55 -0.50 -0.47
CA ASP A 77 -3.22 -0.07 -0.04
C ASP A 77 -3.31 1.04 1.01
N ARG A 78 -4.24 2.00 0.86
CA ARG A 78 -4.53 2.98 1.90
C ARG A 78 -4.95 2.31 3.21
N ALA A 79 -5.91 1.37 3.16
CA ALA A 79 -6.38 0.69 4.38
C ALA A 79 -5.24 -0.09 5.08
N ARG A 80 -4.36 -0.74 4.31
CA ARG A 80 -3.16 -1.40 4.83
C ARG A 80 -2.19 -0.41 5.47
N HIS A 81 -2.03 0.78 4.90
CA HIS A 81 -1.23 1.85 5.50
C HIS A 81 -1.88 2.35 6.80
N GLU A 82 -3.18 2.61 6.79
CA GLU A 82 -3.92 3.14 7.95
C GLU A 82 -3.88 2.20 9.16
N SER A 83 -3.78 0.88 8.96
CA SER A 83 -3.63 -0.06 10.07
C SER A 83 -2.31 0.11 10.85
N LYS A 84 -1.33 0.82 10.28
CA LYS A 84 -0.07 1.15 10.97
C LYS A 84 -0.22 2.29 11.96
N HIS A 85 -1.18 3.21 11.77
CA HIS A 85 -1.39 4.34 12.68
C HIS A 85 -1.96 3.89 14.04
N LYS A 86 -2.68 2.77 14.07
CA LYS A 86 -3.23 2.19 15.30
C LYS A 86 -3.03 0.68 15.30
N PRO A 87 -1.83 0.19 15.67
CA PRO A 87 -1.61 -1.25 15.78
C PRO A 87 -2.43 -1.82 16.93
N THR A 88 -3.25 -2.83 16.66
CA THR A 88 -4.14 -3.44 17.66
C THR A 88 -3.93 -4.94 17.84
N VAL A 89 -3.13 -5.57 16.98
CA VAL A 89 -2.95 -7.03 17.02
C VAL A 89 -1.85 -7.38 18.02
N ARG A 90 -2.23 -7.84 19.21
CA ARG A 90 -1.29 -8.30 20.24
C ARG A 90 -0.78 -9.71 19.95
N CYS A 91 0.45 -10.00 20.37
CA CYS A 91 0.95 -11.37 20.42
C CYS A 91 0.17 -12.17 21.51
N PRO A 92 -0.32 -13.38 21.20
CA PRO A 92 -1.05 -14.19 22.17
C PRO A 92 -0.13 -15.01 23.10
N TRP A 93 1.19 -14.93 22.94
CA TRP A 93 2.12 -15.74 23.71
C TRP A 93 2.23 -15.31 25.17
N HIS A 94 2.34 -16.30 26.05
CA HIS A 94 2.65 -16.15 27.47
C HIS A 94 3.76 -17.14 27.84
N ASP A 95 4.62 -16.77 28.78
CA ASP A 95 5.64 -17.67 29.32
C ASP A 95 5.08 -18.61 30.39
N GLN A 96 5.96 -19.40 31.02
CA GLN A 96 5.59 -20.38 32.05
C GLN A 96 5.11 -19.72 33.36
N GLU A 97 5.49 -18.47 33.61
CA GLU A 97 5.08 -17.67 34.78
C GLU A 97 3.81 -16.84 34.48
N GLY A 98 3.28 -16.94 33.25
CA GLY A 98 2.09 -16.22 32.80
C GLY A 98 2.36 -14.82 32.26
N GLN A 99 3.62 -14.41 32.07
CA GLN A 99 3.96 -13.10 31.51
C GLN A 99 3.64 -13.05 30.00
N GLN A 100 2.91 -12.02 29.59
CA GLN A 100 2.50 -11.84 28.19
C GLN A 100 3.59 -11.18 27.34
N CYS A 101 3.76 -11.64 26.09
CA CYS A 101 4.51 -10.91 25.08
C CYS A 101 3.85 -9.55 24.75
N LEU A 102 4.55 -8.45 25.05
CA LEU A 102 4.03 -7.08 24.90
C LEU A 102 4.04 -6.55 23.45
N ARG A 103 4.43 -7.37 22.46
CA ARG A 103 4.52 -6.94 21.07
C ARG A 103 3.14 -6.74 20.46
N VAL A 104 2.92 -5.57 19.87
CA VAL A 104 1.71 -5.20 19.13
C VAL A 104 2.04 -4.94 17.67
N PHE A 105 1.19 -5.42 16.77
CA PHE A 105 1.37 -5.38 15.33
C PHE A 105 0.20 -4.66 14.67
N SER A 106 0.48 -4.04 13.54
CA SER A 106 -0.54 -3.44 12.67
C SER A 106 -1.33 -4.48 11.88
N ARG A 107 -0.86 -5.74 11.84
CA ARG A 107 -1.42 -6.83 11.01
C ARG A 107 -1.17 -8.21 11.65
N VAL A 108 -2.09 -9.13 11.37
CA VAL A 108 -2.08 -10.51 11.89
C VAL A 108 -0.98 -11.38 11.29
N ASP A 109 -0.65 -11.22 10.00
CA ASP A 109 0.41 -12.00 9.35
C ASP A 109 1.79 -11.72 9.97
N ASN A 110 2.08 -10.45 10.23
CA ASN A 110 3.31 -10.05 10.94
C ASN A 110 3.35 -10.62 12.37
N MET A 111 2.23 -10.58 13.09
CA MET A 111 2.16 -11.17 14.44
C MET A 111 2.40 -12.69 14.40
N ARG A 112 1.76 -13.40 13.45
CA ARG A 112 1.95 -14.85 13.29
C ARG A 112 3.39 -15.22 12.98
N ASP A 113 4.02 -14.46 12.10
CA ASP A 113 5.44 -14.64 11.76
C ASP A 113 6.34 -14.42 12.98
N HIS A 114 6.12 -13.34 13.74
CA HIS A 114 6.79 -13.11 15.02
C HIS A 114 6.60 -14.27 15.99
N TYR A 115 5.35 -14.72 16.18
CA TYR A 115 5.02 -15.80 17.10
C TYR A 115 5.76 -17.09 16.74
N ARG A 116 5.81 -17.44 15.45
CA ARG A 116 6.58 -18.61 14.98
C ARG A 116 8.07 -18.47 15.27
N ARG A 117 8.67 -17.34 14.86
CA ARG A 117 10.14 -17.15 14.92
C ARG A 117 10.69 -16.94 16.33
N ILE A 118 9.90 -16.35 17.23
CA ILE A 118 10.35 -15.97 18.57
C ILE A 118 9.86 -16.96 19.65
N HIS A 119 8.69 -17.57 19.47
CA HIS A 119 8.04 -18.33 20.55
C HIS A 119 7.79 -19.81 20.25
N LYS A 120 7.81 -20.21 18.97
CA LYS A 120 7.70 -21.61 18.53
C LYS A 120 8.97 -22.10 17.82
N GLY A 121 10.12 -21.55 18.20
CA GLY A 121 11.43 -21.99 17.71
C GLY A 121 11.57 -23.50 17.78
#